data_AF-A0A6J6E0P8-F1
#
_entry.id   AF-A0A6J6E0P8-F1
#
_cell.length_a   1.000
_cell.length_b   1.000
_cell.length_c   1.000
_cell.angle_alpha   90.00
_cell.angle_beta   90.00
_cell.angle_gamma   90.00
#
_symmetry.space_group_name_H-M   'P 1'
#
loop_
_entity.id
_entity.type
_entity.pdbx_description
1 polymer ?
#
loop_
_entity_poly.entity_id
_entity_poly.type
_entity_poly.pdbx_seq_one_letter_code
_entity_poly.pdbx_strand_id
1 'polypeptide(L)'
;MTYDFNVAKPGPNAPISWVDKTIRYAISIMPSSKVYVGLPGYGRDWITAVQGKCPVSAPPGLKAGAKAATFIMVNAERKAAIDEAIPVFDASVSEATYSYTKTYNGSTADGASTSCTVSRTVWYQNSRSYAERMALVAKYRLGGAALWTLGMEDQLATTEMRNAALAMAPDVVVSSMSLTGVNQGSISYADPFTVSGLFTLKDKSPIVGLPVSVEINRNGTWTKVYELFTDAKGAITSPMTLANSAGIRLTTLATWERTESITPEQLVAVKSKIVIDRPNSASRAMAFTVKAQLFPQVAGKSAVLQKYVNGKWQNVGTALTSDASGVITFTSIENNRGIVTLRVQVGTEVTSETFAIIIR
;
A
#
# COMPACT_ATOMS: atom_id res chain seq x y z
N MET A 1 19.63 21.40 -2.28
CA MET A 1 20.25 20.61 -1.19
C MET A 1 20.26 21.48 0.06
N THR A 2 19.63 21.04 1.15
CA THR A 2 19.48 21.85 2.38
C THR A 2 20.67 21.67 3.33
N TYR A 3 21.87 21.92 2.83
CA TYR A 3 23.13 22.00 3.57
C TYR A 3 24.10 22.89 2.80
N ASP A 4 25.31 23.10 3.32
CA ASP A 4 26.30 24.05 2.79
C ASP A 4 25.86 25.53 2.82
N PHE A 5 25.08 25.91 3.84
CA PHE A 5 24.70 27.30 4.08
C PHE A 5 25.94 28.17 4.38
N ASN A 6 26.85 27.67 5.23
CA ASN A 6 28.14 28.29 5.48
C ASN A 6 29.27 27.38 4.97
N VAL A 7 29.96 27.85 3.92
CA VAL A 7 31.17 27.21 3.37
C VAL A 7 32.38 28.12 3.58
N ALA A 8 32.26 29.37 3.11
CA ALA A 8 33.36 30.34 3.11
C ALA A 8 33.50 31.09 4.45
N LYS A 9 32.39 31.28 5.17
CA LYS A 9 32.37 31.98 6.46
C LYS A 9 32.08 31.01 7.60
N PRO A 10 32.62 31.23 8.81
CA PRO A 10 32.29 30.42 9.98
C PRO A 10 30.80 30.51 10.29
N GLY A 11 30.17 29.37 10.54
CA GLY A 11 28.77 29.30 10.96
C GLY A 11 28.15 27.92 10.78
N PRO A 12 26.88 27.76 11.18
CA PRO A 12 26.12 26.52 11.02
C PRO A 12 26.06 26.05 9.57
N ASN A 13 26.17 24.74 9.36
CA ASN A 13 26.18 24.11 8.05
C ASN A 13 24.80 24.19 7.35
N ALA A 14 23.71 24.16 8.11
CA ALA A 14 22.34 24.12 7.62
C ALA A 14 21.34 24.61 8.69
N PRO A 15 21.29 25.92 9.03
CA PRO A 15 20.35 26.46 10.03
C PRO A 15 18.92 25.98 9.82
N ILE A 16 18.27 25.48 10.87
CA ILE A 16 16.95 24.83 10.75
C ILE A 16 15.87 25.75 10.15
N SER A 17 15.90 27.05 10.45
CA SER A 17 14.97 28.04 9.89
C SER A 17 15.15 28.23 8.38
N TRP A 18 16.39 28.18 7.89
CA TRP A 18 16.70 28.20 6.47
C TRP A 18 16.27 26.91 5.78
N VAL A 19 16.47 25.75 6.43
CA VAL A 19 15.98 24.46 5.94
C VAL A 19 14.46 24.46 5.82
N ASP A 20 13.73 24.88 6.86
CA ASP A 20 12.26 24.97 6.88
C ASP A 20 11.75 25.89 5.76
N LYS A 21 12.33 27.09 5.61
CA LYS A 21 11.97 28.03 4.54
C LYS A 21 12.21 27.43 3.14
N THR A 22 13.32 26.73 2.95
CA THR A 22 13.65 26.07 1.68
C THR A 22 12.66 24.95 1.35
N ILE A 23 12.28 24.14 2.35
CA ILE A 23 11.25 23.09 2.20
C ILE A 23 9.91 23.70 1.83
N ARG A 24 9.46 24.74 2.55
CA ARG A 24 8.18 25.44 2.27
C ARG A 24 8.11 25.94 0.83
N TYR A 25 9.20 26.51 0.32
CA TYR A 25 9.26 26.92 -1.08
C TYR A 25 9.16 25.72 -2.02
N ALA A 26 9.94 24.65 -1.79
CA ALA A 26 9.92 23.46 -2.64
C ALA A 26 8.52 22.84 -2.72
N ILE A 27 7.83 22.65 -1.59
CA ILE A 27 6.49 22.06 -1.58
C ILE A 27 5.40 22.98 -2.14
N SER A 28 5.68 24.27 -2.33
CA SER A 28 4.74 25.19 -3.01
C SER A 28 4.75 25.03 -4.54
N ILE A 29 5.80 24.42 -5.10
CA ILE A 29 6.00 24.27 -6.56
C ILE A 29 6.01 22.81 -7.03
N MET A 30 6.06 21.84 -6.11
CA MET A 30 5.94 20.41 -6.42
C MET A 30 5.30 19.64 -5.27
N PRO A 31 4.72 18.45 -5.52
CA PRO A 31 4.17 17.61 -4.46
C PRO A 31 5.20 17.32 -3.37
N SER A 32 4.80 17.45 -2.10
CA SER A 32 5.68 17.24 -0.94
C SER A 32 6.32 15.85 -0.93
N SER A 33 5.57 14.83 -1.40
CA SER A 33 6.04 13.45 -1.55
C SER A 33 7.23 13.27 -2.51
N LYS A 34 7.57 14.29 -3.31
CA LYS A 34 8.76 14.29 -4.18
C LYS A 34 9.95 15.08 -3.61
N VAL A 35 9.79 15.69 -2.43
CA VAL A 35 10.81 16.51 -1.78
C VAL A 35 11.49 15.70 -0.68
N TYR A 36 12.83 15.76 -0.62
CA TYR A 36 13.64 15.09 0.40
C TYR A 36 14.52 16.10 1.13
N VAL A 37 14.49 16.12 2.46
CA VAL A 37 15.36 16.99 3.27
C VAL A 37 16.79 16.45 3.28
N GLY A 38 17.78 17.32 3.09
CA GLY A 38 19.20 16.96 3.11
C GLY A 38 19.76 16.89 4.54
N LEU A 39 20.55 15.85 4.82
CA LEU A 39 21.25 15.62 6.09
C LEU A 39 22.77 15.52 5.84
N PRO A 40 23.60 16.48 6.27
CA PRO A 40 25.05 16.39 6.15
C PRO A 40 25.68 15.57 7.29
N GLY A 41 26.39 14.50 6.94
CA GLY A 41 27.18 13.65 7.85
C GLY A 41 28.57 14.21 8.15
N TYR A 42 28.77 15.52 8.02
CA TYR A 42 30.06 16.16 8.22
C TYR A 42 29.93 17.45 9.03
N GLY A 43 31.05 17.86 9.63
CA GLY A 43 31.24 19.15 10.26
C GLY A 43 32.33 19.96 9.57
N ARG A 44 32.44 21.22 9.98
CA ARG A 44 33.42 22.17 9.46
C ARG A 44 34.12 22.89 10.60
N ASP A 45 35.40 23.15 10.39
CA ASP A 45 36.30 23.78 11.35
C ASP A 45 37.03 24.94 10.66
N TRP A 46 36.74 26.16 11.11
CA TRP A 46 37.27 27.40 10.53
C TRP A 46 38.33 28.03 11.43
N ILE A 47 39.33 28.63 10.79
CA ILE A 47 40.22 29.58 11.43
C ILE A 47 39.52 30.94 11.48
N THR A 48 39.28 31.44 12.70
CA THR A 48 38.59 32.72 12.94
C THR A 48 39.56 33.85 13.24
N ALA A 49 40.71 33.56 13.85
CA ALA A 49 41.77 34.52 14.08
C ALA A 49 43.15 33.85 14.14
N VAL A 50 44.19 34.61 13.80
CA VAL A 50 45.59 34.24 14.03
C VAL A 50 46.27 35.44 14.70
N GLN A 51 46.82 35.22 15.88
CA GLN A 51 47.56 36.23 16.64
C GLN A 51 49.03 35.81 16.73
N GLY A 52 49.96 36.72 16.44
CA GLY A 52 51.41 36.43 16.40
C GLY A 52 51.90 35.94 15.03
N LYS A 53 53.19 35.60 14.95
CA LYS A 53 53.85 35.09 13.73
C LYS A 53 54.05 33.59 13.86
N CYS A 54 53.35 32.81 13.03
CA CYS A 54 53.45 31.36 13.11
C CYS A 54 54.86 30.87 12.74
N PRO A 55 55.41 29.86 13.47
CA PRO A 55 56.69 29.27 13.14
C PRO A 55 56.63 28.48 11.82
N VAL A 56 57.79 28.21 11.21
CA VAL A 56 57.87 27.43 9.96
C VAL A 56 57.42 25.97 10.13
N SER A 57 57.38 25.47 11.36
CA SER A 57 56.86 24.15 11.73
C SER A 57 55.34 24.09 11.82
N ALA A 58 54.65 25.24 11.81
CA ALA A 58 53.20 25.27 11.84
C ALA A 58 52.61 24.79 10.50
N PRO A 59 51.41 24.16 10.49
CA PRO A 59 50.74 23.80 9.25
C PRO A 59 50.60 25.01 8.30
N PRO A 60 50.75 24.80 6.98
CA PRO A 60 50.59 25.89 6.02
C PRO A 60 49.13 26.39 5.99
N GLY A 61 48.96 27.67 5.60
CA GLY A 61 47.62 28.24 5.37
C GLY A 61 46.87 28.73 6.60
N LEU A 62 47.55 28.91 7.74
CA LEU A 62 46.96 29.50 8.95
C LEU A 62 46.65 30.99 8.75
N LYS A 63 45.41 31.29 8.35
CA LYS A 63 44.89 32.66 8.24
C LYS A 63 43.39 32.68 8.48
N ALA A 64 42.89 33.78 9.03
CA ALA A 64 41.45 34.02 9.12
C ALA A 64 40.82 34.03 7.72
N GLY A 65 39.67 33.39 7.56
CA GLY A 65 39.00 33.25 6.26
C GLY A 65 39.61 32.20 5.33
N ALA A 66 40.55 31.37 5.82
CA ALA A 66 40.93 30.15 5.11
C ALA A 66 39.72 29.22 4.92
N LYS A 67 39.76 28.38 3.87
CA LYS A 67 38.75 27.34 3.64
C LYS A 67 38.65 26.44 4.88
N ALA A 68 37.44 26.18 5.36
CA ALA A 68 37.21 25.29 6.48
C ALA A 68 37.79 23.90 6.21
N ALA A 69 38.36 23.30 7.26
CA ALA A 69 38.63 21.87 7.28
C ALA A 69 37.30 21.13 7.49
N THR A 70 37.05 20.10 6.70
CA THR A 70 35.88 19.22 6.85
C THR A 70 36.29 18.01 7.68
N PHE A 71 35.43 17.58 8.60
CA PHE A 71 35.60 16.33 9.35
C PHE A 71 34.31 15.52 9.32
N ILE A 72 34.44 14.20 9.46
CA ILE A 72 33.28 13.30 9.51
C ILE A 72 32.61 13.38 10.88
N MET A 73 31.28 13.42 10.88
CA MET A 73 30.47 13.71 12.07
C MET A 73 30.65 12.65 13.18
N VAL A 74 30.85 11.38 12.83
CA VAL A 74 31.14 10.29 13.80
C VAL A 74 32.39 10.54 14.66
N ASN A 75 33.31 11.39 14.19
CA ASN A 75 34.50 11.77 14.95
C ASN A 75 34.34 13.07 15.74
N ALA A 76 33.16 13.71 15.75
CA ALA A 76 32.98 15.04 16.31
C ALA A 76 33.31 15.11 17.81
N GLU A 77 32.85 14.14 18.59
CA GLU A 77 33.13 14.09 20.04
C GLU A 77 34.61 13.85 20.32
N ARG A 78 35.24 12.90 19.59
CA ARG A 78 36.69 12.65 19.69
C ARG A 78 37.48 13.91 19.32
N LYS A 79 37.06 14.62 18.27
CA LYS A 79 37.70 15.86 17.84
C LYS A 79 37.59 16.94 18.91
N ALA A 80 36.40 17.14 19.49
CA ALA A 80 36.20 18.12 20.55
C ALA A 80 37.07 17.82 21.79
N ALA A 81 37.22 16.55 22.15
CA ALA A 81 38.13 16.13 23.21
C ALA A 81 39.61 16.43 22.89
N ILE A 82 40.06 16.19 21.64
CA ILE A 82 41.42 16.55 21.18
C ILE A 82 41.65 18.06 21.19
N ASP A 83 40.61 18.83 20.88
CA ASP A 83 40.63 20.29 20.89
C ASP A 83 40.43 20.90 22.29
N GLU A 84 40.28 20.04 23.32
CA GLU A 84 40.05 20.43 24.72
C GLU A 84 38.84 21.37 24.90
N ALA A 85 37.77 21.12 24.12
CA ALA A 85 36.57 21.93 24.09
C ALA A 85 35.31 21.11 24.38
N ILE A 86 34.31 21.75 24.99
CA ILE A 86 33.00 21.15 25.27
C ILE A 86 32.01 21.66 24.22
N PRO A 87 31.46 20.80 23.36
CA PRO A 87 30.42 21.19 22.42
C PRO A 87 29.15 21.65 23.11
N VAL A 88 28.55 22.72 22.59
CA VAL A 88 27.25 23.25 22.99
C VAL A 88 26.29 23.12 21.81
N PHE A 89 25.06 22.71 22.09
CA PHE A 89 24.00 22.68 21.09
C PHE A 89 23.28 24.03 21.04
N ASP A 90 23.32 24.69 19.88
CA ASP A 90 22.57 25.92 19.63
C ASP A 90 21.19 25.57 19.07
N ALA A 91 20.18 25.65 19.94
CA ALA A 91 18.80 25.33 19.59
C ALA A 91 18.16 26.30 18.58
N SER A 92 18.71 27.51 18.42
CA SER A 92 18.17 28.49 17.46
C SER A 92 18.45 28.10 16.00
N VAL A 93 19.54 27.37 15.78
CA VAL A 93 19.97 26.89 14.45
C VAL A 93 19.96 25.37 14.32
N SER A 94 19.70 24.64 15.42
CA SER A 94 19.67 23.18 15.48
C SER A 94 20.99 22.52 15.05
N GLU A 95 22.09 23.02 15.60
CA GLU A 95 23.44 22.49 15.35
C GLU A 95 24.34 22.59 16.58
N ALA A 96 25.35 21.74 16.65
CA ALA A 96 26.37 21.76 17.68
C ALA A 96 27.56 22.63 17.25
N THR A 97 28.14 23.35 18.21
CA THR A 97 29.30 24.20 18.00
C THR A 97 30.22 24.22 19.21
N TYR A 98 31.50 24.49 18.98
CA TYR A 98 32.45 24.91 20.00
C TYR A 98 33.51 25.82 19.37
N SER A 99 34.22 26.55 20.20
CA SER A 99 35.41 27.29 19.80
C SER A 99 36.59 26.88 20.66
N TYR A 100 37.79 26.94 20.09
CA TYR A 100 39.02 26.56 20.77
C TYR A 100 40.19 27.36 20.22
N THR A 101 41.32 27.32 20.91
CA THR A 101 42.57 27.95 20.47
C THR A 101 43.68 26.93 20.42
N LYS A 102 44.55 27.04 19.41
CA LYS A 102 45.76 26.22 19.30
C LYS A 102 46.98 27.10 19.15
N THR A 103 47.94 26.93 20.05
CA THR A 103 49.21 27.69 20.03
C THR A 103 50.31 26.87 19.38
N TYR A 104 51.04 27.47 18.45
CA TYR A 104 52.19 26.90 17.78
C TYR A 104 53.44 27.67 18.19
N ASN A 105 54.41 26.98 18.79
CA ASN A 105 55.69 27.53 19.18
C ASN A 105 56.79 26.98 18.27
N GLY A 106 57.80 27.78 17.95
CA GLY A 106 58.95 27.34 17.16
C GLY A 106 59.80 28.51 16.70
N SER A 107 60.43 28.37 15.54
CA SER A 107 61.28 29.41 14.97
C SER A 107 60.74 29.93 13.64
N THR A 108 61.07 31.18 13.34
CA THR A 108 60.94 31.79 12.02
C THR A 108 61.96 31.20 11.04
N ALA A 109 61.85 31.50 9.74
CA ALA A 109 62.81 31.04 8.73
C ALA A 109 64.24 31.56 9.01
N ASP A 110 64.31 32.71 9.65
CA ASP A 110 65.46 33.47 10.11
C ASP A 110 65.98 32.99 11.49
N GLY A 111 65.41 31.91 12.05
CA GLY A 111 65.90 31.26 13.28
C GLY A 111 65.41 31.90 14.59
N ALA A 112 64.77 33.08 14.54
CA ALA A 112 64.22 33.75 15.72
C ALA A 112 63.03 32.98 16.32
N SER A 113 62.98 32.86 17.65
CA SER A 113 61.86 32.26 18.38
C SER A 113 60.57 33.03 18.12
N THR A 114 59.47 32.31 17.88
CA THR A 114 58.16 32.88 17.59
C THR A 114 57.04 31.97 18.05
N SER A 115 55.86 32.55 18.28
CA SER A 115 54.63 31.79 18.43
C SER A 115 53.46 32.46 17.73
N CYS A 116 52.45 31.64 17.42
CA CYS A 116 51.13 32.15 17.08
C CYS A 116 50.03 31.35 17.78
N THR A 117 48.95 32.03 18.11
CA THR A 117 47.73 31.41 18.62
C THR A 117 46.64 31.53 17.55
N VAL A 118 46.07 30.38 17.20
CA VAL A 118 45.04 30.25 16.17
C VAL A 118 43.71 30.00 16.87
N SER A 119 42.77 30.93 16.74
CA SER A 119 41.39 30.76 17.19
C SER A 119 40.59 30.03 16.11
N ARG A 120 39.77 29.08 16.54
CA ARG A 120 38.99 28.22 15.65
C ARG A 120 37.57 28.06 16.15
N THR A 121 36.64 27.90 15.22
CA THR A 121 35.22 27.65 15.51
C THR A 121 34.75 26.48 14.67
N VAL A 122 34.00 25.59 15.30
CA VAL A 122 33.54 24.33 14.72
C VAL A 122 32.03 24.30 14.69
N TRP A 123 31.45 23.84 13.58
CA TRP A 123 30.01 23.58 13.46
C TRP A 123 29.74 22.21 12.85
N TYR A 124 28.78 21.48 13.40
CA TYR A 124 28.38 20.16 12.94
C TYR A 124 26.96 19.83 13.41
N GLN A 125 26.37 18.81 12.79
CA GLN A 125 25.10 18.24 13.26
C GLN A 125 25.34 17.12 14.26
N ASN A 126 24.40 16.90 15.17
CA ASN A 126 24.38 15.77 16.08
C ASN A 126 23.05 15.00 15.95
N SER A 127 22.85 13.97 16.76
CA SER A 127 21.61 13.18 16.77
C SER A 127 20.35 14.04 16.92
N ARG A 128 20.37 15.03 17.83
CA ARG A 128 19.27 15.99 17.98
C ARG A 128 19.01 16.81 16.70
N SER A 129 20.08 17.26 16.04
CA SER A 129 19.98 17.99 14.76
C SER A 129 19.27 17.16 13.69
N TYR A 130 19.57 15.85 13.64
CA TYR A 130 18.93 14.90 12.73
C TYR A 130 17.47 14.67 13.09
N ALA A 131 17.16 14.46 14.38
CA ALA A 131 15.80 14.29 14.87
C ALA A 131 14.91 15.50 14.50
N GLU A 132 15.39 16.72 14.72
CA GLU A 132 14.64 17.95 14.40
C GLU A 132 14.41 18.12 12.89
N ARG A 133 15.33 17.66 12.04
CA ARG A 133 15.16 17.67 10.56
C ARG A 133 14.23 16.57 10.09
N MET A 134 14.28 15.39 10.71
CA MET A 134 13.32 14.31 10.45
C MET A 134 11.90 14.71 10.87
N ALA A 135 11.74 15.52 11.92
CA ALA A 135 10.44 16.09 12.29
C ALA A 135 9.84 16.98 11.19
N LEU A 136 10.67 17.61 10.34
CA LEU A 136 10.19 18.36 9.17
C LEU A 136 9.61 17.43 8.09
N VAL A 137 10.10 16.19 7.98
CA VAL A 137 9.56 15.17 7.07
C VAL A 137 8.11 14.86 7.45
N ALA A 138 7.86 14.63 8.74
CA ALA A 138 6.51 14.41 9.27
C ALA A 138 5.62 15.66 9.12
N LYS A 139 6.13 16.83 9.56
CA LYS A 139 5.40 18.12 9.54
C LYS A 139 4.88 18.48 8.15
N TYR A 140 5.67 18.26 7.11
CA TYR A 140 5.35 18.66 5.74
C TYR A 140 4.97 17.49 4.83
N ARG A 141 4.85 16.26 5.36
CA ARG A 141 4.61 15.04 4.58
C ARG A 141 5.56 14.93 3.39
N LEU A 142 6.85 15.08 3.66
CA LEU A 142 7.90 14.98 2.64
C LEU A 142 8.09 13.52 2.19
N GLY A 143 8.69 13.33 1.02
CA GLY A 143 9.05 12.00 0.51
C GLY A 143 10.14 11.29 1.33
N GLY A 144 10.87 12.04 2.18
CA GLY A 144 11.84 11.47 3.12
C GLY A 144 13.02 12.41 3.38
N ALA A 145 14.18 11.81 3.65
CA ALA A 145 15.45 12.50 3.84
C ALA A 145 16.56 11.88 2.96
N ALA A 146 17.58 12.67 2.65
CA ALA A 146 18.74 12.29 1.84
C ALA A 146 20.04 12.62 2.60
N LEU A 147 20.82 11.57 2.91
CA LEU A 147 22.04 11.66 3.72
C LEU A 147 23.29 11.82 2.84
N TRP A 148 24.11 12.83 3.16
CA TRP A 148 25.40 13.08 2.49
C TRP A 148 26.57 13.01 3.49
N THR A 149 27.43 11.99 3.48
CA THR A 149 27.23 10.69 2.81
C THR A 149 27.18 9.59 3.85
N LEU A 150 26.51 8.50 3.50
CA LEU A 150 26.33 7.32 4.35
C LEU A 150 27.65 6.89 5.00
N GLY A 151 27.59 6.60 6.30
CA GLY A 151 28.72 6.12 7.12
C GLY A 151 29.57 7.22 7.74
N MET A 152 29.25 8.51 7.51
CA MET A 152 29.93 9.62 8.18
C MET A 152 29.17 10.14 9.40
N GLU A 153 27.89 9.81 9.51
CA GLU A 153 27.03 10.14 10.64
C GLU A 153 27.36 9.35 11.91
N ASP A 154 26.94 9.88 13.05
CA ASP A 154 27.02 9.21 14.33
C ASP A 154 25.87 8.19 14.48
N GLN A 155 26.10 7.14 15.25
CA GLN A 155 25.16 6.04 15.44
C GLN A 155 23.82 6.49 16.05
N LEU A 156 23.84 7.46 16.98
CA LEU A 156 22.60 7.99 17.56
C LEU A 156 21.80 8.76 16.50
N ALA A 157 22.47 9.44 15.56
CA ALA A 157 21.79 10.12 14.47
C ALA A 157 21.01 9.15 13.56
N THR A 158 21.58 7.99 13.26
CA THR A 158 20.89 6.92 12.51
C THR A 158 19.72 6.33 13.29
N THR A 159 19.85 6.24 14.62
CA THR A 159 18.76 5.79 15.50
C THR A 159 17.59 6.77 15.47
N GLU A 160 17.85 8.08 15.54
CA GLU A 160 16.82 9.12 15.43
C GLU A 160 16.13 9.09 14.07
N MET A 161 16.87 8.89 12.98
CA MET A 161 16.28 8.71 11.65
C MET A 161 15.34 7.51 11.59
N ARG A 162 15.76 6.37 12.16
CA ARG A 162 14.94 5.15 12.22
C ARG A 162 13.67 5.37 13.03
N ASN A 163 13.79 5.99 14.21
CA ASN A 163 12.65 6.25 15.09
C ASN A 163 11.63 7.17 14.42
N ALA A 164 12.09 8.24 13.78
CA ALA A 164 11.21 9.14 13.03
C ALA A 164 10.51 8.42 11.86
N ALA A 165 11.24 7.59 11.11
CA ALA A 165 10.66 6.82 10.01
C ALA A 165 9.59 5.82 10.50
N LEU A 166 9.82 5.15 11.64
CA LEU A 166 8.83 4.25 12.25
C LEU A 166 7.60 5.01 12.78
N ALA A 167 7.79 6.21 13.34
CA ALA A 167 6.69 7.03 13.83
C ALA A 167 5.81 7.58 12.71
N MET A 168 6.39 7.80 11.53
CA MET A 168 5.71 8.23 10.31
C MET A 168 5.03 7.08 9.53
N ALA A 169 5.07 5.83 10.03
CA ALA A 169 4.57 4.67 9.31
C ALA A 169 3.21 4.95 8.63
N PRO A 170 3.02 4.53 7.37
CA PRO A 170 1.85 4.88 6.58
C PRO A 170 0.55 4.52 7.30
N ASP A 171 -0.49 5.32 7.09
CA ASP A 171 -1.81 5.10 7.67
C ASP A 171 -2.33 3.71 7.27
N VAL A 172 -2.72 2.92 8.27
CA VAL A 172 -3.17 1.55 8.01
C VAL A 172 -4.58 1.58 7.43
N VAL A 173 -4.72 1.04 6.22
CA VAL A 173 -6.01 0.86 5.56
C VAL A 173 -6.67 -0.41 6.08
N VAL A 174 -7.77 -0.25 6.80
CA VAL A 174 -8.62 -1.32 7.30
C VAL A 174 -9.73 -1.57 6.28
N SER A 175 -9.83 -2.80 5.78
CA SER A 175 -10.84 -3.20 4.80
C SER A 175 -11.74 -4.32 5.31
N SER A 176 -12.98 -4.33 4.82
CA SER A 176 -13.91 -5.46 4.97
C SER A 176 -14.65 -5.70 3.66
N MET A 177 -15.13 -6.93 3.46
CA MET A 177 -15.88 -7.34 2.28
C MET A 177 -17.10 -8.16 2.69
N SER A 178 -18.22 -7.95 1.98
CA SER A 178 -19.44 -8.75 2.11
C SER A 178 -20.02 -9.08 0.74
N LEU A 179 -20.75 -10.19 0.68
CA LEU A 179 -21.41 -10.68 -0.53
C LEU A 179 -22.92 -10.70 -0.32
N THR A 180 -23.68 -10.05 -1.20
CA THR A 180 -25.14 -10.05 -1.20
C THR A 180 -25.65 -10.84 -2.40
N GLY A 181 -26.66 -11.70 -2.20
CA GLY A 181 -27.13 -12.63 -3.25
C GLY A 181 -26.39 -13.98 -3.27
N VAL A 182 -25.45 -14.20 -2.34
CA VAL A 182 -24.77 -15.49 -2.14
C VAL A 182 -25.44 -16.23 -0.98
N ASN A 183 -26.06 -17.36 -1.25
CA ASN A 183 -26.79 -18.15 -0.25
C ASN A 183 -25.93 -19.33 0.22
N GLN A 184 -25.60 -19.35 1.52
CA GLN A 184 -24.76 -20.38 2.15
C GLN A 184 -23.45 -20.61 1.37
N GLY A 185 -22.79 -19.53 0.93
CA GLY A 185 -21.55 -19.59 0.15
C GLY A 185 -21.72 -20.03 -1.30
N SER A 186 -22.95 -20.08 -1.83
CA SER A 186 -23.22 -20.52 -3.20
C SER A 186 -24.16 -19.61 -3.98
N ILE A 187 -24.00 -19.60 -5.31
CA ILE A 187 -24.92 -19.03 -6.30
C ILE A 187 -25.27 -20.11 -7.33
N SER A 188 -26.37 -19.97 -8.05
CA SER A 188 -26.58 -20.77 -9.26
C SER A 188 -25.77 -20.19 -10.43
N TYR A 189 -25.51 -21.02 -11.44
CA TYR A 189 -24.76 -20.62 -12.62
C TYR A 189 -25.26 -19.29 -13.21
N ALA A 190 -24.33 -18.33 -13.31
CA ALA A 190 -24.55 -16.99 -13.84
C ALA A 190 -25.63 -16.16 -13.14
N ASP A 191 -26.12 -16.58 -11.97
CA ASP A 191 -26.98 -15.72 -11.15
C ASP A 191 -26.15 -14.53 -10.63
N PRO A 192 -26.72 -13.30 -10.65
CA PRO A 192 -26.01 -12.12 -10.18
C PRO A 192 -25.90 -12.12 -8.65
N PHE A 193 -24.75 -11.69 -8.16
CA PHE A 193 -24.51 -11.33 -6.76
C PHE A 193 -23.73 -10.02 -6.71
N THR A 194 -23.68 -9.39 -5.54
CA THR A 194 -22.99 -8.12 -5.34
C THR A 194 -21.84 -8.30 -4.36
N VAL A 195 -20.65 -7.85 -4.76
CA VAL A 195 -19.50 -7.68 -3.87
C VAL A 195 -19.55 -6.26 -3.32
N SER A 196 -19.54 -6.11 -2.00
CA SER A 196 -19.44 -4.82 -1.33
C SER A 196 -18.16 -4.77 -0.51
N GLY A 197 -17.48 -3.63 -0.53
CA GLY A 197 -16.28 -3.40 0.28
C GLY A 197 -16.38 -2.08 1.05
N LEU A 198 -15.76 -2.03 2.23
CA LEU A 198 -15.61 -0.81 3.03
C LEU A 198 -14.14 -0.63 3.41
N PHE A 199 -13.60 0.58 3.21
CA PHE A 199 -12.20 0.93 3.43
C PHE A 199 -12.12 2.17 4.33
N THR A 200 -11.47 2.01 5.47
CA THR A 200 -11.35 3.04 6.52
C THR A 200 -9.94 3.10 7.08
N LEU A 201 -9.62 4.18 7.77
CA LEU A 201 -8.45 4.22 8.65
C LEU A 201 -8.74 3.53 9.99
N LYS A 202 -7.73 3.37 10.84
CA LYS A 202 -7.88 2.76 12.19
C LYS A 202 -8.93 3.44 13.07
N ASP A 203 -9.13 4.75 12.90
CA ASP A 203 -10.14 5.54 13.62
C ASP A 203 -11.54 5.43 13.01
N LYS A 204 -11.72 4.57 12.00
CA LYS A 204 -12.95 4.34 11.22
C LYS A 204 -13.34 5.48 10.27
N SER A 205 -12.48 6.48 10.07
CA SER A 205 -12.71 7.51 9.05
C SER A 205 -12.72 6.89 7.64
N PRO A 206 -13.66 7.27 6.76
CA PRO A 206 -13.76 6.72 5.42
C PRO A 206 -12.63 7.25 4.53
N ILE A 207 -12.08 6.39 3.67
CA ILE A 207 -11.10 6.80 2.66
C ILE A 207 -11.83 7.00 1.34
N VAL A 208 -11.92 8.24 0.85
CA VAL A 208 -12.62 8.58 -0.40
C VAL A 208 -11.67 8.52 -1.60
N GLY A 209 -12.15 8.03 -2.74
CA GLY A 209 -11.38 7.97 -3.99
C GLY A 209 -10.22 6.99 -3.98
N LEU A 210 -10.22 6.02 -3.06
CA LEU A 210 -9.22 4.97 -2.97
C LEU A 210 -9.41 3.98 -4.12
N PRO A 211 -8.40 3.73 -4.97
CA PRO A 211 -8.45 2.68 -5.98
C PRO A 211 -8.46 1.30 -5.32
N VAL A 212 -9.48 0.50 -5.63
CA VAL A 212 -9.71 -0.85 -5.11
C VAL A 212 -9.78 -1.81 -6.29
N SER A 213 -8.92 -2.81 -6.28
CA SER A 213 -8.98 -3.91 -7.24
C SER A 213 -9.91 -5.00 -6.72
N VAL A 214 -10.84 -5.44 -7.55
CA VAL A 214 -11.61 -6.67 -7.33
C VAL A 214 -10.86 -7.79 -8.01
N GLU A 215 -10.47 -8.80 -7.24
CA GLU A 215 -9.68 -9.92 -7.72
C GLU A 215 -10.44 -11.24 -7.58
N ILE A 216 -10.26 -12.13 -8.56
CA ILE A 216 -10.83 -13.47 -8.57
C ILE A 216 -9.71 -14.50 -8.59
N ASN A 217 -9.78 -15.45 -7.67
CA ASN A 217 -8.96 -16.65 -7.61
C ASN A 217 -9.64 -17.77 -8.41
N ARG A 218 -9.03 -18.15 -9.54
CA ARG A 218 -9.41 -19.33 -10.30
C ARG A 218 -8.29 -20.36 -10.17
N ASN A 219 -8.53 -21.43 -9.42
CA ASN A 219 -7.61 -22.55 -9.24
C ASN A 219 -6.21 -22.14 -8.74
N GLY A 220 -6.15 -21.22 -7.76
CA GLY A 220 -4.89 -20.75 -7.15
C GLY A 220 -4.27 -19.53 -7.84
N THR A 221 -4.85 -19.05 -8.95
CA THR A 221 -4.36 -17.85 -9.65
C THR A 221 -5.29 -16.67 -9.43
N TRP A 222 -4.79 -15.62 -8.78
CA TRP A 222 -5.49 -14.35 -8.60
C TRP A 222 -5.38 -13.48 -9.84
N THR A 223 -6.50 -12.93 -10.29
CA THR A 223 -6.58 -12.02 -11.45
C THR A 223 -7.45 -10.82 -11.12
N LYS A 224 -6.96 -9.60 -11.42
CA LYS A 224 -7.77 -8.39 -11.34
C LYS A 224 -8.85 -8.42 -12.41
N VAL A 225 -10.11 -8.25 -12.00
CA VAL A 225 -11.27 -8.22 -12.91
C VAL A 225 -11.89 -6.82 -13.04
N TYR A 226 -11.85 -6.04 -11.97
CA TYR A 226 -12.33 -4.67 -11.95
C TYR A 226 -11.40 -3.80 -11.10
N GLU A 227 -11.41 -2.51 -11.39
CA GLU A 227 -10.86 -1.47 -10.53
C GLU A 227 -11.95 -0.44 -10.28
N LEU A 228 -12.18 -0.13 -9.02
CA LEU A 228 -13.21 0.78 -8.55
C LEU A 228 -12.60 1.84 -7.64
N PHE A 229 -13.31 2.92 -7.42
CA PHE A 229 -12.90 3.98 -6.50
C PHE A 229 -13.91 4.07 -5.37
N THR A 230 -13.42 4.16 -4.13
CA THR A 230 -14.31 4.29 -2.98
C THR A 230 -15.10 5.60 -3.02
N ASP A 231 -16.36 5.53 -2.60
CA ASP A 231 -17.25 6.68 -2.50
C ASP A 231 -16.96 7.54 -1.25
N ALA A 232 -17.82 8.53 -0.99
CA ALA A 232 -17.71 9.42 0.18
C ALA A 232 -17.80 8.69 1.54
N LYS A 233 -18.30 7.45 1.57
CA LYS A 233 -18.39 6.59 2.75
C LYS A 233 -17.24 5.58 2.80
N GLY A 234 -16.27 5.65 1.88
CA GLY A 234 -15.18 4.68 1.79
C GLY A 234 -15.63 3.33 1.24
N ALA A 235 -16.78 3.27 0.55
CA ALA A 235 -17.38 2.03 0.10
C ALA A 235 -17.24 1.83 -1.42
N ILE A 236 -17.23 0.57 -1.84
CA ILE A 236 -17.37 0.15 -3.24
C ILE A 236 -18.44 -0.93 -3.35
N THR A 237 -19.13 -0.98 -4.49
CA THR A 237 -20.05 -2.05 -4.85
C THR A 237 -19.79 -2.50 -6.28
N SER A 238 -19.82 -3.81 -6.49
CA SER A 238 -19.58 -4.43 -7.80
C SER A 238 -20.57 -5.57 -8.05
N PRO A 239 -21.48 -5.46 -9.04
CA PRO A 239 -22.29 -6.60 -9.45
C PRO A 239 -21.43 -7.61 -10.22
N MET A 240 -21.60 -8.89 -9.92
CA MET A 240 -20.80 -9.97 -10.48
C MET A 240 -21.66 -11.20 -10.77
N THR A 241 -21.18 -12.02 -11.71
CA THR A 241 -21.70 -13.35 -12.02
C THR A 241 -20.53 -14.30 -12.15
N LEU A 242 -20.71 -15.57 -11.79
CA LEU A 242 -19.68 -16.60 -11.98
C LEU A 242 -20.21 -17.77 -12.79
N ALA A 243 -19.35 -18.26 -13.69
CA ALA A 243 -19.56 -19.50 -14.42
C ALA A 243 -18.97 -20.73 -13.71
N ASN A 244 -17.96 -20.51 -12.86
CA ASN A 244 -17.28 -21.55 -12.08
C ASN A 244 -17.03 -21.04 -10.66
N SER A 245 -16.95 -21.95 -9.69
CA SER A 245 -16.58 -21.62 -8.31
C SER A 245 -15.25 -20.88 -8.27
N ALA A 246 -15.17 -19.84 -7.45
CA ALA A 246 -13.97 -19.00 -7.37
C ALA A 246 -13.86 -18.33 -6.00
N GLY A 247 -12.64 -17.97 -5.63
CA GLY A 247 -12.37 -17.07 -4.52
C GLY A 247 -12.44 -15.61 -4.97
N ILE A 248 -12.91 -14.74 -4.08
CA ILE A 248 -12.99 -13.30 -4.33
C ILE A 248 -12.26 -12.59 -3.20
N ARG A 249 -11.54 -11.51 -3.53
CA ARG A 249 -10.98 -10.57 -2.55
C ARG A 249 -10.92 -9.17 -3.14
N LEU A 250 -10.76 -8.18 -2.26
CA LEU A 250 -10.48 -6.81 -2.62
C LEU A 250 -9.07 -6.44 -2.17
N THR A 251 -8.33 -5.73 -3.01
CA THR A 251 -6.96 -5.27 -2.74
C THR A 251 -6.81 -3.79 -3.04
N THR A 252 -5.84 -3.15 -2.38
CA THR A 252 -5.45 -1.74 -2.60
C THR A 252 -3.95 -1.66 -2.68
N LEU A 253 -3.41 -0.74 -3.49
CA LEU A 253 -1.95 -0.59 -3.58
C LEU A 253 -1.40 0.20 -2.39
N ALA A 254 -0.24 -0.23 -1.89
CA ALA A 254 0.51 0.56 -0.93
C ALA A 254 0.95 1.89 -1.54
N THR A 255 0.89 2.96 -0.74
CA THR A 255 1.41 4.28 -1.08
C THR A 255 2.30 4.78 0.05
N TRP A 256 2.97 5.91 -0.16
CA TRP A 256 3.71 6.56 0.92
C TRP A 256 2.82 6.93 2.12
N GLU A 257 1.56 7.28 1.86
CA GLU A 257 0.63 7.72 2.90
C GLU A 257 -0.11 6.55 3.55
N ARG A 258 -0.20 5.39 2.88
CA ARG A 258 -1.13 4.33 3.26
C ARG A 258 -0.59 2.93 2.99
N THR A 259 -0.83 2.01 3.92
CA THR A 259 -0.51 0.60 3.71
C THR A 259 -1.43 0.01 2.64
N GLU A 260 -0.95 -1.03 1.95
CA GLU A 260 -1.83 -1.95 1.24
C GLU A 260 -2.84 -2.56 2.22
N SER A 261 -4.02 -2.88 1.68
CA SER A 261 -5.07 -3.63 2.36
C SER A 261 -5.55 -4.75 1.45
N ILE A 262 -5.67 -5.95 2.01
CA ILE A 262 -6.17 -7.16 1.35
C ILE A 262 -7.27 -7.73 2.23
N THR A 263 -8.48 -7.89 1.70
CA THR A 263 -9.57 -8.53 2.44
C THR A 263 -9.35 -10.05 2.50
N PRO A 264 -9.89 -10.75 3.52
CA PRO A 264 -9.96 -12.21 3.50
C PRO A 264 -10.65 -12.72 2.23
N GLU A 265 -10.19 -13.87 1.72
CA GLU A 265 -10.82 -14.55 0.60
C GLU A 265 -12.23 -15.02 0.98
N GLN A 266 -13.21 -14.72 0.12
CA GLN A 266 -14.56 -15.30 0.20
C GLN A 266 -14.74 -16.26 -0.97
N LEU A 267 -14.94 -17.54 -0.65
CA LEU A 267 -15.22 -18.57 -1.65
C LEU A 267 -16.70 -18.52 -2.04
N VAL A 268 -16.96 -18.47 -3.35
CA VAL A 268 -18.30 -18.56 -3.92
C VAL A 268 -18.40 -19.82 -4.76
N ALA A 269 -19.18 -20.79 -4.30
CA ALA A 269 -19.48 -22.00 -5.04
C ALA A 269 -20.55 -21.74 -6.11
N VAL A 270 -20.35 -22.27 -7.32
CA VAL A 270 -21.34 -22.19 -8.39
C VAL A 270 -22.07 -23.53 -8.51
N LYS A 271 -23.37 -23.52 -8.26
CA LYS A 271 -24.28 -24.65 -8.45
C LYS A 271 -24.84 -24.65 -9.87
N SER A 272 -25.07 -25.84 -10.42
CA SER A 272 -25.72 -25.97 -11.72
C SER A 272 -27.15 -25.42 -11.69
N LYS A 273 -27.60 -24.87 -12.81
CA LYS A 273 -28.95 -24.32 -12.99
C LYS A 273 -29.65 -25.05 -14.13
N ILE A 274 -30.96 -25.30 -14.00
CA ILE A 274 -31.79 -25.84 -15.07
C ILE A 274 -32.82 -24.80 -15.46
N VAL A 275 -32.89 -24.46 -16.75
CA VAL A 275 -33.95 -23.62 -17.32
C VAL A 275 -34.88 -24.50 -18.13
N ILE A 276 -36.19 -24.34 -17.92
CA ILE A 276 -37.22 -25.17 -18.55
C ILE A 276 -37.94 -24.37 -19.65
N ASP A 277 -38.00 -24.93 -20.85
CA ASP A 277 -38.86 -24.50 -21.94
C ASP A 277 -39.94 -25.58 -22.18
N ARG A 278 -41.20 -25.16 -22.19
CA ARG A 278 -42.36 -26.06 -22.16
C ARG A 278 -43.63 -25.34 -22.63
N PRO A 279 -44.66 -26.08 -23.09
CA PRO A 279 -45.96 -25.49 -23.32
C PRO A 279 -46.68 -25.16 -22.01
N ASN A 280 -47.60 -24.20 -22.08
CA ASN A 280 -48.53 -23.89 -20.99
C ASN A 280 -49.70 -24.89 -20.92
N SER A 281 -50.07 -25.50 -22.07
CA SER A 281 -51.11 -26.50 -22.16
C SER A 281 -50.83 -27.54 -23.25
N ALA A 282 -51.35 -28.75 -23.09
CA ALA A 282 -51.28 -29.83 -24.07
C ALA A 282 -52.64 -30.53 -24.23
N SER A 283 -52.91 -31.10 -25.39
CA SER A 283 -54.14 -31.87 -25.63
C SER A 283 -54.03 -33.25 -24.99
N ARG A 284 -55.13 -33.74 -24.42
CA ARG A 284 -55.24 -35.10 -23.89
C ARG A 284 -54.81 -36.12 -24.94
N ALA A 285 -54.03 -37.11 -24.49
CA ALA A 285 -53.51 -38.21 -25.31
C ALA A 285 -52.62 -37.77 -26.51
N MET A 286 -52.19 -36.50 -26.55
CA MET A 286 -51.21 -36.01 -27.52
C MET A 286 -49.86 -35.80 -26.84
N ALA A 287 -48.78 -36.03 -27.60
CA ALA A 287 -47.43 -35.79 -27.13
C ALA A 287 -47.15 -34.29 -26.95
N PHE A 288 -46.45 -33.94 -25.87
CA PHE A 288 -45.90 -32.61 -25.66
C PHE A 288 -44.43 -32.72 -25.25
N THR A 289 -43.69 -31.64 -25.52
CA THR A 289 -42.25 -31.58 -25.30
C THR A 289 -41.91 -30.66 -24.14
N VAL A 290 -40.99 -31.11 -23.29
CA VAL A 290 -40.34 -30.29 -22.25
C VAL A 290 -38.84 -30.31 -22.52
N LYS A 291 -38.27 -29.14 -22.78
CA LYS A 291 -36.82 -28.95 -22.93
C LYS A 291 -36.24 -28.44 -21.62
N ALA A 292 -35.20 -29.11 -21.14
CA ALA A 292 -34.42 -28.69 -20.00
C ALA A 292 -33.02 -28.31 -20.45
N GLN A 293 -32.66 -27.04 -20.31
CA GLN A 293 -31.33 -26.53 -20.56
C GLN A 293 -30.52 -26.56 -19.26
N LEU A 294 -29.46 -27.37 -19.22
CA LEU A 294 -28.52 -27.43 -18.11
C LEU A 294 -27.43 -26.35 -18.28
N PHE A 295 -27.11 -25.67 -17.19
CA PHE A 295 -26.00 -24.73 -17.07
C PHE A 295 -25.08 -25.11 -15.90
N PRO A 296 -23.74 -25.14 -16.06
CA PRO A 296 -23.02 -24.98 -17.33
C PRO A 296 -23.41 -26.05 -18.36
N GLN A 297 -23.18 -25.76 -19.64
CA GLN A 297 -23.51 -26.68 -20.74
C GLN A 297 -22.58 -27.89 -20.67
N VAL A 298 -23.13 -29.04 -20.25
CA VAL A 298 -22.38 -30.29 -20.07
C VAL A 298 -23.18 -31.43 -20.69
N ALA A 299 -22.54 -32.18 -21.59
CA ALA A 299 -23.11 -33.35 -22.23
C ALA A 299 -23.09 -34.59 -21.32
N GLY A 300 -23.96 -35.56 -21.62
CA GLY A 300 -23.96 -36.87 -20.98
C GLY A 300 -24.49 -36.91 -19.54
N LYS A 301 -25.08 -35.81 -19.05
CA LYS A 301 -25.70 -35.78 -17.72
C LYS A 301 -27.08 -36.43 -17.78
N SER A 302 -27.28 -37.46 -16.97
CA SER A 302 -28.56 -38.17 -16.86
C SER A 302 -29.60 -37.31 -16.15
N ALA A 303 -30.80 -37.24 -16.74
CA ALA A 303 -31.90 -36.44 -16.27
C ALA A 303 -33.23 -37.19 -16.43
N VAL A 304 -34.15 -36.98 -15.48
CA VAL A 304 -35.47 -37.58 -15.50
C VAL A 304 -36.54 -36.50 -15.35
N LEU A 305 -37.61 -36.60 -16.13
CA LEU A 305 -38.82 -35.83 -15.92
C LEU A 305 -39.59 -36.48 -14.78
N GLN A 306 -40.07 -35.69 -13.81
CA GLN A 306 -40.86 -36.18 -12.69
C GLN A 306 -42.20 -35.48 -12.64
N LYS A 307 -43.23 -36.24 -12.26
CA LYS A 307 -44.59 -35.78 -12.01
C LYS A 307 -44.93 -35.88 -10.54
N TYR A 308 -45.59 -34.87 -10.01
CA TYR A 308 -46.08 -34.88 -8.64
C TYR A 308 -47.44 -35.59 -8.57
N VAL A 309 -47.48 -36.73 -7.88
CA VAL A 309 -48.67 -37.57 -7.72
C VAL A 309 -48.78 -38.01 -6.27
N ASN A 310 -49.93 -37.78 -5.64
CA ASN A 310 -50.24 -38.22 -4.26
C ASN A 310 -49.14 -37.87 -3.24
N GLY A 311 -48.64 -36.64 -3.29
CA GLY A 311 -47.62 -36.16 -2.35
C GLY A 311 -46.18 -36.54 -2.69
N LYS A 312 -45.95 -37.33 -3.76
CA LYS A 312 -44.63 -37.86 -4.12
C LYS A 312 -44.26 -37.54 -5.56
N TRP A 313 -42.96 -37.39 -5.81
CA TRP A 313 -42.41 -37.27 -7.16
C TRP A 313 -42.22 -38.64 -7.78
N GLN A 314 -42.77 -38.85 -8.96
CA GLN A 314 -42.69 -40.10 -9.73
C GLN A 314 -42.04 -39.85 -11.09
N ASN A 315 -41.15 -40.73 -11.53
CA ASN A 315 -40.48 -40.59 -12.83
C ASN A 315 -41.47 -40.80 -13.97
N VAL A 316 -41.37 -39.94 -14.98
CA VAL A 316 -42.15 -39.99 -16.22
C VAL A 316 -41.22 -40.49 -17.33
N GLY A 317 -41.40 -41.75 -17.71
CA GLY A 317 -40.53 -42.41 -18.69
C GLY A 317 -39.15 -42.76 -18.12
N THR A 318 -38.20 -43.01 -19.03
CA THR A 318 -36.81 -43.34 -18.70
C THR A 318 -35.94 -42.10 -18.62
N ALA A 319 -34.78 -42.21 -17.96
CA ALA A 319 -33.80 -41.14 -17.94
C ALA A 319 -33.24 -40.88 -19.35
N LEU A 320 -33.02 -39.61 -19.66
CA LEU A 320 -32.38 -39.13 -20.89
C LEU A 320 -31.08 -38.42 -20.53
N THR A 321 -30.15 -38.33 -21.48
CA THR A 321 -28.88 -37.63 -21.29
C THR A 321 -28.89 -36.28 -22.00
N SER A 322 -28.17 -35.31 -21.44
CA SER A 322 -27.95 -34.02 -22.10
C SER A 322 -27.08 -34.16 -23.35
N ASP A 323 -27.44 -33.40 -24.39
CA ASP A 323 -26.66 -33.29 -25.62
C ASP A 323 -25.41 -32.40 -25.45
N ALA A 324 -24.67 -32.19 -26.54
CA ALA A 324 -23.46 -31.35 -26.56
C ALA A 324 -23.71 -29.90 -26.11
N SER A 325 -24.94 -29.39 -26.24
CA SER A 325 -25.35 -28.06 -25.80
C SER A 325 -25.92 -28.05 -24.37
N GLY A 326 -25.94 -29.19 -23.68
CA GLY A 326 -26.53 -29.33 -22.35
C GLY A 326 -28.06 -29.40 -22.34
N VAL A 327 -28.71 -29.58 -23.50
CA VAL A 327 -30.17 -29.68 -23.62
C VAL A 327 -30.62 -31.13 -23.45
N ILE A 328 -31.71 -31.32 -22.70
CA ILE A 328 -32.43 -32.58 -22.60
C ILE A 328 -33.86 -32.35 -23.08
N THR A 329 -34.32 -33.13 -24.04
CA THR A 329 -35.67 -33.00 -24.61
C THR A 329 -36.53 -34.18 -24.21
N PHE A 330 -37.46 -33.96 -23.27
CA PHE A 330 -38.43 -34.97 -22.84
C PHE A 330 -39.69 -34.89 -23.70
N THR A 331 -40.21 -36.04 -24.12
CA THR A 331 -41.52 -36.16 -24.75
C THR A 331 -42.43 -36.96 -23.83
N SER A 332 -43.61 -36.43 -23.52
CA SER A 332 -44.57 -37.05 -22.60
C SER A 332 -46.00 -36.97 -23.15
N ILE A 333 -46.86 -37.87 -22.68
CA ILE A 333 -48.28 -37.96 -23.05
C ILE A 333 -49.09 -38.06 -21.76
N GLU A 334 -50.17 -37.29 -21.67
CA GLU A 334 -51.07 -37.30 -20.52
C GLU A 334 -52.50 -37.66 -20.94
N ASN A 335 -53.02 -38.73 -20.34
CA ASN A 335 -54.33 -39.30 -20.69
C ASN A 335 -55.49 -38.73 -19.88
N ASN A 336 -55.20 -37.99 -18.80
CA ASN A 336 -56.21 -37.43 -17.92
C ASN A 336 -56.20 -35.90 -18.02
N ARG A 337 -57.39 -35.31 -18.10
CA ARG A 337 -57.56 -33.85 -18.03
C ARG A 337 -57.18 -33.35 -16.65
N GLY A 338 -56.65 -32.13 -16.59
CA GLY A 338 -56.29 -31.47 -15.33
C GLY A 338 -54.95 -30.75 -15.40
N ILE A 339 -54.45 -30.35 -14.24
CA ILE A 339 -53.16 -29.69 -14.10
C ILE A 339 -52.12 -30.74 -13.71
N VAL A 340 -51.06 -30.85 -14.49
CA VAL A 340 -49.94 -31.75 -14.21
C VAL A 340 -48.76 -30.93 -13.72
N THR A 341 -48.37 -31.16 -12.47
CA THR A 341 -47.19 -30.54 -11.85
C THR A 341 -45.96 -31.42 -12.10
N LEU A 342 -44.94 -30.82 -12.70
CA LEU A 342 -43.74 -31.47 -13.18
C LEU A 342 -42.48 -30.78 -12.64
N ARG A 343 -41.36 -31.49 -12.67
CA ARG A 343 -40.00 -30.96 -12.51
C ARG A 343 -39.01 -31.83 -13.28
N VAL A 344 -37.83 -31.30 -13.55
CA VAL A 344 -36.70 -32.07 -14.09
C VAL A 344 -35.65 -32.25 -13.01
N GLN A 345 -35.17 -33.48 -12.86
CA GLN A 345 -34.07 -33.81 -11.96
C GLN A 345 -32.88 -34.29 -12.80
N VAL A 346 -31.72 -33.65 -12.64
CA VAL A 346 -30.46 -34.04 -13.28
C VAL A 346 -29.54 -34.64 -12.20
N GLY A 347 -29.21 -35.92 -12.34
CA GLY A 347 -28.50 -36.68 -11.29
C GLY A 347 -29.26 -36.67 -9.96
N THR A 348 -28.53 -36.58 -8.85
CA THR A 348 -29.11 -36.53 -7.48
C THR A 348 -29.15 -35.13 -6.88
N GLU A 349 -28.47 -34.17 -7.48
CA GLU A 349 -28.13 -32.89 -6.82
C GLU A 349 -28.83 -31.67 -7.44
N VAL A 350 -29.26 -31.76 -8.70
CA VAL A 350 -29.80 -30.61 -9.44
C VAL A 350 -31.26 -30.85 -9.78
N THR A 351 -32.14 -30.00 -9.30
CA THR A 351 -33.58 -30.06 -9.56
C THR A 351 -34.03 -28.72 -10.12
N SER A 352 -34.85 -28.75 -11.17
CA SER A 352 -35.47 -27.53 -11.70
C SER A 352 -36.49 -26.96 -10.73
N GLU A 353 -36.89 -25.70 -10.95
CA GLU A 353 -38.14 -25.21 -10.38
C GLU A 353 -39.32 -26.09 -10.79
N THR A 354 -40.35 -26.13 -9.96
CA THR A 354 -41.58 -26.85 -10.25
C THR A 354 -42.42 -26.07 -11.25
N PHE A 355 -43.09 -26.79 -12.14
CA PHE A 355 -43.86 -26.16 -13.21
C PHE A 355 -45.12 -26.95 -13.55
N ALA A 356 -46.12 -26.29 -14.12
CA ALA A 356 -47.44 -26.89 -14.34
C ALA A 356 -47.89 -26.79 -15.80
N ILE A 357 -48.38 -27.89 -16.38
CA ILE A 357 -48.95 -27.94 -17.73
C ILE A 357 -50.44 -28.31 -17.61
N ILE A 358 -51.30 -27.58 -18.31
CA ILE A 358 -52.74 -27.83 -18.35
C ILE A 358 -53.06 -28.84 -19.45
N ILE A 359 -53.67 -29.98 -19.11
CA ILE A 359 -54.11 -31.01 -20.05
C ILE A 359 -55.60 -30.82 -20.38
N ARG A 360 -55.88 -30.53 -21.65
CA ARG A 360 -57.23 -30.20 -22.18
C ARG A 360 -57.91 -31.36 -22.87
#